data_AF-A0A704U9N0-F1
#
_entry.id   AF-A0A704U9N0-F1
#
_cell.length_a   1.000
_cell.length_b   1.000
_cell.length_c   1.000
_cell.angle_alpha   90.00
_cell.angle_beta   90.00
_cell.angle_gamma   90.00
#
_symmetry.space_group_name_H-M   'P 1'
#
loop_
_entity.id
_entity.type
_entity.pdbx_description
1 polymer ?
#
loop_
_entity_poly.entity_id
_entity_poly.type
_entity_poly.pdbx_seq_one_letter_code
_entity_poly.pdbx_strand_id
1 'polypeptide(L)'
;RNDSVFHIFERLNTGGTQLKPQEIRNAVYRGEIVNKLQELNNADGWMNILGLKKKDKNQKDVELVLRLLSLYKRHAEYEKPMLKFLNCSMKDESSFNSERAIEFSVRFPLVVARISRLIQRPFRPKGVLNSASLEAVMLALMESELDISDAELTERYHRVMNNEEFQRLISGSTTDALVLKGRIDVAKRIMDGGVL
;
A
#
# COMPACT_ATOMS: atom_id res chain seq x y z
N ARG A 1 -4.67 20.68 -12.72
CA ARG A 1 -4.25 21.93 -12.08
C ARG A 1 -3.40 21.68 -10.83
N ASN A 2 -3.76 20.75 -9.94
CA ASN A 2 -2.99 20.46 -8.71
C ASN A 2 -1.63 19.77 -8.92
N ASP A 3 -1.48 18.94 -9.97
CA ASP A 3 -0.19 18.29 -10.28
C ASP A 3 0.91 19.33 -10.63
N SER A 4 0.54 20.40 -11.33
CA SER A 4 1.42 21.54 -11.59
C SER A 4 1.80 22.29 -10.30
N VAL A 5 0.87 22.40 -9.35
CA VAL A 5 1.14 23.01 -8.03
C VAL A 5 2.08 22.12 -7.22
N PHE A 6 1.91 20.80 -7.26
CA PHE A 6 2.81 19.85 -6.61
C PHE A 6 4.26 20.01 -7.10
N HIS A 7 4.47 20.06 -8.43
CA HIS A 7 5.81 20.27 -8.99
C HIS A 7 6.38 21.67 -8.69
N ILE A 8 5.54 22.70 -8.59
CA ILE A 8 5.97 24.02 -8.12
C ILE A 8 6.46 23.91 -6.67
N PHE A 9 5.72 23.23 -5.80
CA PHE A 9 6.15 22.98 -4.43
C PHE A 9 7.46 22.20 -4.38
N GLU A 10 7.64 21.13 -5.15
CA GLU A 10 8.92 20.39 -5.20
C GLU A 10 10.10 21.29 -5.58
N ARG A 11 9.91 22.22 -6.51
CA ARG A 11 10.98 23.16 -6.95
C ARG A 11 11.25 24.26 -5.92
N LEU A 12 10.20 24.76 -5.26
CA LEU A 12 10.31 25.75 -4.19
C LEU A 12 10.84 25.15 -2.87
N ASN A 13 10.73 23.82 -2.70
CA ASN A 13 11.21 23.04 -1.55
C ASN A 13 12.74 22.86 -1.56
N THR A 14 13.47 23.95 -1.80
CA THR A 14 14.93 24.00 -1.89
C THR A 14 15.58 24.83 -0.78
N GLY A 15 14.79 25.58 0.00
CA GLY A 15 15.24 26.31 1.21
C GLY A 15 14.62 25.74 2.50
N GLY A 16 15.36 25.76 3.61
CA GLY A 16 14.89 25.25 4.90
C GLY A 16 14.79 23.71 4.99
N THR A 17 13.95 23.19 5.89
CA THR A 17 13.71 21.75 6.01
C THR A 17 12.88 21.25 4.82
N GLN A 18 13.45 20.35 4.02
CA GLN A 18 12.78 19.81 2.84
C GLN A 18 11.62 18.88 3.21
N LEU A 19 10.41 19.24 2.78
CA LEU A 19 9.23 18.39 2.88
C LEU A 19 9.38 17.15 1.98
N LYS A 20 8.95 15.98 2.45
CA LYS A 20 8.86 14.75 1.67
C LYS A 20 7.57 14.70 0.85
N PRO A 21 7.47 13.83 -0.18
CA PRO A 21 6.33 13.82 -1.10
C PRO A 21 4.98 13.77 -0.41
N GLN A 22 4.80 12.92 0.61
CA GLN A 22 3.52 12.86 1.33
C GLN A 22 3.20 14.13 2.13
N GLU A 23 4.20 14.80 2.70
CA GLU A 23 4.01 16.09 3.38
C GLU A 23 3.58 17.18 2.38
N ILE A 24 4.16 17.19 1.18
CA ILE A 24 3.73 18.07 0.09
C ILE A 24 2.29 17.73 -0.33
N ARG A 25 1.93 16.43 -0.43
CA ARG A 25 0.56 16.03 -0.80
C ARG A 25 -0.46 16.55 0.21
N ASN A 26 -0.19 16.46 1.51
CA ASN A 26 -1.09 16.98 2.53
C ASN A 26 -1.26 18.51 2.47
N ALA A 27 -0.26 19.25 1.97
CA ALA A 27 -0.34 20.70 1.80
C ALA A 27 -1.05 21.12 0.50
N VAL A 28 -0.86 20.36 -0.58
CA VAL A 28 -1.37 20.69 -1.93
C VAL A 28 -2.78 20.17 -2.15
N TYR A 29 -3.08 18.95 -1.70
CA TYR A 29 -4.38 18.33 -1.87
C TYR A 29 -5.21 18.53 -0.60
N ARG A 30 -6.46 18.94 -0.78
CA ARG A 30 -7.43 19.18 0.29
C ARG A 30 -8.57 18.18 0.17
N GLY A 31 -9.26 17.97 1.29
CA GLY A 31 -10.42 17.11 1.38
C GLY A 31 -10.26 16.03 2.44
N GLU A 32 -11.30 15.22 2.60
CA GLU A 32 -11.41 14.22 3.65
C GLU A 32 -10.38 13.08 3.50
N ILE A 33 -9.83 12.87 2.30
CA ILE A 33 -8.77 11.88 2.09
C ILE A 33 -7.58 12.06 3.04
N VAL A 34 -7.17 13.30 3.34
CA VAL A 34 -6.02 13.55 4.21
C VAL A 34 -6.30 13.03 5.62
N ASN A 35 -7.50 13.26 6.14
CA ASN A 35 -7.93 12.77 7.44
C ASN A 35 -8.07 11.24 7.44
N LYS A 36 -8.70 10.68 6.41
CA LYS A 36 -8.92 9.24 6.29
C LYS A 36 -7.63 8.45 6.17
N LEU A 37 -6.62 8.96 5.47
CA LEU A 37 -5.29 8.34 5.43
C LEU A 37 -4.62 8.33 6.80
N GLN A 38 -4.79 9.37 7.62
CA GLN A 38 -4.27 9.40 8.99
C GLN A 38 -5.02 8.44 9.91
N GLU A 39 -6.34 8.36 9.78
CA GLU A 39 -7.19 7.42 10.51
C GLU A 39 -6.77 5.98 10.22
N LEU A 40 -6.64 5.63 8.95
CA LEU A 40 -6.21 4.30 8.52
C LEU A 40 -4.76 4.00 8.94
N ASN A 41 -3.87 4.99 8.98
CA ASN A 41 -2.52 4.83 9.53
C ASN A 41 -2.51 4.54 11.05
N ASN A 42 -3.64 4.74 11.75
CA ASN A 42 -3.81 4.34 13.15
C ASN A 42 -4.42 2.94 13.31
N ALA A 43 -4.67 2.20 12.23
CA ALA A 43 -5.25 0.87 12.32
C ALA A 43 -4.44 -0.06 13.24
N ASP A 44 -5.16 -0.79 14.11
CA ASP A 44 -4.55 -1.65 15.10
C ASP A 44 -3.68 -2.73 14.45
N GLY A 45 -2.41 -2.74 14.83
CA GLY A 45 -1.41 -3.66 14.29
C GLY A 45 -0.64 -3.14 13.07
N TRP A 46 -0.98 -1.98 12.50
CA TRP A 46 -0.27 -1.42 11.34
C TRP A 46 1.19 -1.09 11.66
N MET A 47 1.45 -0.41 12.77
CA MET A 47 2.83 -0.13 13.19
C MET A 47 3.63 -1.41 13.48
N ASN A 48 2.98 -2.48 13.97
CA ASN A 48 3.62 -3.77 14.19
C ASN A 48 4.03 -4.42 12.86
N ILE A 49 3.15 -4.39 11.85
CA ILE A 49 3.48 -4.82 10.48
C ILE A 49 4.72 -4.07 9.97
N LEU A 50 4.70 -2.75 10.07
CA LEU A 50 5.80 -1.89 9.62
C LEU A 50 7.07 -2.06 10.47
N GLY A 51 6.96 -2.59 11.69
CA GLY A 51 8.06 -2.70 12.65
C GLY A 51 8.50 -1.34 13.21
N LEU A 52 7.57 -0.40 13.32
CA LEU A 52 7.80 0.94 13.81
C LEU A 52 7.38 1.05 15.28
N LYS A 53 8.18 1.75 16.10
CA LYS A 53 7.82 2.08 17.49
C LYS A 53 7.03 3.38 17.62
N LYS A 54 7.06 4.20 16.57
CA LYS A 54 6.39 5.50 16.46
C LYS A 54 6.14 5.79 14.99
N LYS A 55 5.15 6.63 14.71
CA LYS A 55 4.85 7.12 13.35
C LYS A 55 6.09 7.70 12.67
N ASP A 56 6.18 7.52 11.35
CA ASP A 56 7.30 8.06 10.58
C ASP A 56 7.16 9.58 10.48
N LYS A 57 8.22 10.32 10.85
CA LYS A 57 8.21 11.79 10.80
C LYS A 57 7.94 12.32 9.40
N ASN A 58 8.37 11.59 8.38
CA ASN A 58 8.20 11.93 6.97
C ASN A 58 6.93 11.31 6.36
N GLN A 59 6.06 10.70 7.18
CA GLN A 59 4.79 10.12 6.78
C GLN A 59 4.91 9.02 5.71
N LYS A 60 6.01 8.25 5.71
CA LYS A 60 6.18 7.09 4.83
C LYS A 60 5.17 5.98 5.13
N ASP A 61 4.80 5.85 6.39
CA ASP A 61 3.73 4.97 6.88
C ASP A 61 2.37 5.36 6.26
N VAL A 62 2.05 6.66 6.25
CA VAL A 62 0.85 7.20 5.59
C VAL A 62 0.92 7.04 4.06
N GLU A 63 2.09 7.27 3.45
CA GLU A 63 2.28 7.07 2.01
C GLU A 63 2.04 5.61 1.59
N LEU A 64 2.42 4.64 2.43
CA LEU A 64 2.12 3.22 2.17
C LEU A 64 0.61 2.94 2.18
N VAL A 65 -0.16 3.57 3.09
CA VAL A 65 -1.62 3.48 3.08
C VAL A 65 -2.19 4.10 1.80
N LEU A 66 -1.73 5.29 1.41
CA LEU A 66 -2.14 5.93 0.16
C LEU A 66 -1.81 5.06 -1.06
N ARG A 67 -0.65 4.40 -1.06
CA ARG A 67 -0.22 3.54 -2.16
C ARG A 67 -1.09 2.29 -2.28
N LEU A 68 -1.47 1.68 -1.16
CA LEU A 68 -2.46 0.61 -1.13
C LEU A 68 -3.83 1.09 -1.62
N LEU A 69 -4.34 2.22 -1.13
CA LEU A 69 -5.60 2.82 -1.60
C LEU A 69 -5.56 3.10 -3.11
N SER A 70 -4.46 3.63 -3.61
CA SER A 70 -4.32 4.01 -5.02
C SER A 70 -4.38 2.78 -5.94
N LEU A 71 -3.80 1.67 -5.51
CA LEU A 71 -3.74 0.43 -6.28
C LEU A 71 -4.93 -0.50 -6.06
N TYR A 72 -5.67 -0.32 -4.97
CA TYR A 72 -6.83 -1.14 -4.64
C TYR A 72 -7.88 -1.12 -5.77
N LYS A 73 -8.14 -2.29 -6.35
CA LYS A 73 -9.00 -2.51 -7.54
C LYS A 73 -8.61 -1.72 -8.79
N ARG A 74 -7.43 -1.10 -8.79
CA ARG A 74 -6.91 -0.23 -9.87
C ARG A 74 -5.46 -0.54 -10.23
N HIS A 75 -4.88 -1.64 -9.73
CA HIS A 75 -3.47 -1.98 -9.99
C HIS A 75 -3.19 -2.20 -11.49
N ALA A 76 -4.18 -2.67 -12.24
CA ALA A 76 -4.12 -2.82 -13.69
C ALA A 76 -3.94 -1.48 -14.43
N GLU A 77 -4.42 -0.36 -13.86
CA GLU A 77 -4.31 0.99 -14.40
C GLU A 77 -2.97 1.65 -14.07
N TYR A 78 -2.14 1.03 -13.23
CA TYR A 78 -0.88 1.64 -12.83
C TYR A 78 0.05 1.86 -14.03
N GLU A 79 0.54 3.09 -14.12
CA GLU A 79 1.62 3.53 -14.99
C GLU A 79 2.64 4.34 -14.18
N LYS A 80 3.91 4.23 -14.58
CA LYS A 80 4.99 5.01 -13.96
C LYS A 80 4.86 6.50 -14.32
N PRO A 81 5.27 7.42 -13.43
CA PRO A 81 5.86 7.18 -12.12
C PRO A 81 4.80 7.06 -11.00
N MET A 82 5.11 6.29 -9.95
CA MET A 82 4.26 6.17 -8.76
C MET A 82 3.89 7.52 -8.15
N LEU A 83 4.83 8.48 -8.13
CA LEU A 83 4.55 9.82 -7.61
C LEU A 83 3.30 10.44 -8.26
N LYS A 84 3.19 10.35 -9.58
CA LYS A 84 2.04 10.86 -10.34
C LYS A 84 0.78 10.05 -10.05
N PHE A 85 0.90 8.72 -9.96
CA PHE A 85 -0.23 7.84 -9.66
C PHE A 85 -0.86 8.14 -8.28
N LEU A 86 -0.03 8.39 -7.26
CA LEU A 86 -0.50 8.79 -5.93
C LEU A 86 -1.11 10.20 -5.94
N ASN A 87 -0.53 11.14 -6.70
CA ASN A 87 -1.08 12.48 -6.87
C ASN A 87 -2.46 12.47 -7.51
N CYS A 88 -2.67 11.65 -8.54
CA CYS A 88 -4.00 11.45 -9.14
C CYS A 88 -4.97 10.90 -8.10
N SER A 89 -4.58 9.88 -7.34
CA SER A 89 -5.45 9.30 -6.30
C SER A 89 -5.82 10.30 -5.20
N MET A 90 -4.90 11.18 -4.78
CA MET A 90 -5.22 12.27 -3.84
C MET A 90 -6.30 13.21 -4.36
N LYS A 91 -6.35 13.43 -5.68
CA LYS A 91 -7.34 14.30 -6.32
C LYS A 91 -8.66 13.56 -6.52
N ASP A 92 -8.60 12.37 -7.08
CA ASP A 92 -9.77 11.57 -7.48
C ASP A 92 -10.59 11.16 -6.25
N GLU A 93 -9.93 10.83 -5.14
CA GLU A 93 -10.57 10.42 -3.89
C GLU A 93 -10.63 11.56 -2.86
N SER A 94 -10.52 12.83 -3.27
CA SER A 94 -10.45 13.97 -2.35
C SER A 94 -11.57 14.04 -1.31
N SER A 95 -12.81 13.71 -1.68
CA SER A 95 -13.96 13.64 -0.77
C SER A 95 -14.09 12.32 0.00
N PHE A 96 -13.29 11.29 -0.35
CA PHE A 96 -13.32 9.95 0.24
C PHE A 96 -14.73 9.34 0.33
N ASN A 97 -15.56 9.54 -0.69
CA ASN A 97 -16.95 9.07 -0.71
C ASN A 97 -17.26 8.12 -1.88
N SER A 98 -16.25 7.73 -2.65
CA SER A 98 -16.40 6.68 -3.65
C SER A 98 -16.64 5.33 -2.97
N GLU A 99 -17.41 4.46 -3.62
CA GLU A 99 -17.64 3.09 -3.15
C GLU A 99 -16.31 2.36 -2.89
N ARG A 100 -15.34 2.53 -3.80
CA ARG A 100 -14.00 1.94 -3.71
C ARG A 100 -13.23 2.42 -2.47
N ALA A 101 -13.25 3.72 -2.18
CA ALA A 101 -12.56 4.27 -1.01
C ALA A 101 -13.23 3.84 0.30
N ILE A 102 -14.57 3.78 0.33
CA ILE A 102 -15.34 3.32 1.49
C ILE A 102 -15.08 1.83 1.74
N GLU A 103 -15.09 1.00 0.70
CA GLU A 103 -14.77 -0.42 0.85
C GLU A 103 -13.33 -0.63 1.33
N PHE A 104 -12.38 0.13 0.78
CA PHE A 104 -10.99 0.10 1.23
C PHE A 104 -10.88 0.44 2.72
N SER A 105 -11.59 1.47 3.21
CA SER A 105 -11.49 1.87 4.62
C SER A 105 -12.10 0.85 5.58
N VAL A 106 -13.03 0.02 5.12
CA VAL A 106 -13.57 -1.11 5.89
C VAL A 106 -12.59 -2.29 5.86
N ARG A 107 -12.08 -2.66 4.68
CA ARG A 107 -11.26 -3.88 4.52
C ARG A 107 -9.83 -3.73 5.06
N PHE A 108 -9.21 -2.58 4.88
CA PHE A 108 -7.84 -2.33 5.31
C PHE A 108 -7.59 -2.67 6.80
N PRO A 109 -8.34 -2.11 7.78
CA PRO A 109 -8.09 -2.40 9.19
C PRO A 109 -8.32 -3.89 9.54
N LEU A 110 -9.29 -4.55 8.89
CA LEU A 110 -9.54 -5.98 9.10
C LEU A 110 -8.34 -6.84 8.67
N VAL A 111 -7.80 -6.57 7.48
CA VAL A 111 -6.63 -7.29 6.96
C VAL A 111 -5.39 -6.99 7.78
N VAL A 112 -5.18 -5.73 8.18
CA VAL A 112 -4.06 -5.33 9.05
C VAL A 112 -4.10 -6.08 10.38
N ALA A 113 -5.24 -6.07 11.07
CA ALA A 113 -5.38 -6.73 12.36
C ALA A 113 -5.14 -8.24 12.23
N ARG A 114 -5.68 -8.86 11.17
CA ARG A 114 -5.53 -10.29 10.91
C ARG A 114 -4.09 -10.69 10.63
N ILE A 115 -3.40 -9.99 9.72
CA ILE A 115 -1.98 -10.25 9.43
C ILE A 115 -1.10 -10.02 10.64
N SER A 116 -1.32 -8.92 11.36
CA SER A 116 -0.52 -8.55 12.53
C SER A 116 -0.62 -9.59 13.66
N ARG A 117 -1.78 -10.24 13.80
CA ARG A 117 -2.02 -11.33 14.76
C ARG A 117 -1.40 -12.66 14.32
N LEU A 118 -1.52 -13.01 13.04
CA LEU A 118 -1.16 -14.35 12.56
C LEU A 118 0.30 -14.50 12.16
N ILE A 119 0.88 -13.46 11.57
CA ILE A 119 2.20 -13.53 10.97
C ILE A 119 3.18 -12.70 11.80
N GLN A 120 4.16 -13.35 12.42
CA GLN A 120 5.23 -12.65 13.09
C GLN A 120 6.14 -11.98 12.06
N ARG A 121 6.38 -10.67 12.22
CA ARG A 121 7.30 -9.88 11.35
C ARG A 121 6.99 -10.05 9.85
N PRO A 122 5.75 -9.76 9.39
CA PRO A 122 5.32 -10.01 8.02
C PRO A 122 6.10 -9.17 7.00
N PHE A 123 6.06 -9.57 5.73
CA PHE A 123 6.64 -8.86 4.58
C PHE A 123 8.16 -8.66 4.66
N ARG A 124 8.87 -9.62 5.28
CA ARG A 124 10.33 -9.59 5.48
C ARG A 124 11.03 -10.81 4.87
N PRO A 125 10.96 -10.98 3.54
CA PRO A 125 11.52 -12.18 2.88
C PRO A 125 13.03 -12.31 3.08
N LYS A 126 13.73 -11.19 3.30
CA LYS A 126 15.17 -11.12 3.58
C LYS A 126 15.47 -10.42 4.92
N GLY A 127 14.57 -10.55 5.90
CA GLY A 127 14.72 -9.97 7.25
C GLY A 127 14.38 -8.48 7.38
N VAL A 128 14.39 -7.72 6.29
CA VAL A 128 13.98 -6.31 6.21
C VAL A 128 12.61 -6.14 5.54
N LEU A 129 11.87 -5.09 5.92
CA LEU A 129 10.54 -4.83 5.36
C LEU A 129 10.66 -4.58 3.86
N ASN A 130 9.96 -5.39 3.07
CA ASN A 130 9.88 -5.26 1.63
C ASN A 130 8.50 -4.72 1.25
N SER A 131 8.46 -3.45 0.83
CA SER A 131 7.20 -2.76 0.49
C SER A 131 6.48 -3.37 -0.71
N ALA A 132 7.20 -3.98 -1.65
CA ALA A 132 6.58 -4.68 -2.79
C ALA A 132 5.82 -5.94 -2.34
N SER A 133 6.37 -6.70 -1.40
CA SER A 133 5.69 -7.86 -0.82
C SER A 133 4.49 -7.45 0.05
N LEU A 134 4.64 -6.38 0.83
CA LEU A 134 3.54 -5.80 1.61
C LEU A 134 2.39 -5.40 0.69
N GLU A 135 2.68 -4.61 -0.34
CA GLU A 135 1.68 -4.12 -1.29
C GLU A 135 0.93 -5.27 -1.94
N ALA A 136 1.65 -6.24 -2.50
CA ALA A 136 1.04 -7.33 -3.24
C ALA A 136 0.12 -8.20 -2.37
N VAL A 137 0.59 -8.60 -1.18
CA VAL A 137 -0.18 -9.48 -0.30
C VAL A 137 -1.36 -8.74 0.35
N MET A 138 -1.16 -7.49 0.79
CA MET A 138 -2.25 -6.70 1.35
C MET A 138 -3.35 -6.47 0.32
N LEU A 139 -3.00 -6.12 -0.93
CA LEU A 139 -3.98 -5.96 -2.01
C LEU A 139 -4.70 -7.27 -2.33
N ALA A 140 -3.97 -8.39 -2.40
CA ALA A 140 -4.59 -9.70 -2.61
C ALA A 140 -5.64 -10.01 -1.54
N LEU A 141 -5.30 -9.83 -0.26
CA LEU A 141 -6.21 -10.07 0.85
C LEU A 141 -7.39 -9.10 0.90
N MET A 142 -7.17 -7.82 0.58
CA MET A 142 -8.25 -6.84 0.57
C MET A 142 -9.19 -7.04 -0.63
N GLU A 143 -8.74 -7.68 -1.70
CA GLU A 143 -9.57 -7.93 -2.88
C GLU A 143 -10.17 -9.35 -2.91
N SER A 144 -9.69 -10.27 -2.07
CA SER A 144 -10.27 -11.61 -1.92
C SER A 144 -11.48 -11.62 -0.99
N GLU A 145 -12.25 -12.70 -1.02
CA GLU A 145 -13.20 -13.00 0.05
C GLU A 145 -12.43 -13.36 1.33
N LEU A 146 -12.76 -12.74 2.46
CA LEU A 146 -12.05 -12.94 3.74
C LEU A 146 -12.47 -14.22 4.48
N ASP A 147 -13.20 -15.12 3.81
CA ASP A 147 -13.82 -16.32 4.39
C ASP A 147 -12.87 -17.52 4.57
N ILE A 148 -11.60 -17.36 4.17
CA ILE A 148 -10.58 -18.39 4.45
C ILE A 148 -10.26 -18.46 5.95
N SER A 149 -9.90 -19.64 6.46
CA SER A 149 -9.52 -19.80 7.87
C SER A 149 -8.18 -19.13 8.20
N ASP A 150 -7.89 -18.90 9.49
CA ASP A 150 -6.59 -18.34 9.92
C ASP A 150 -5.40 -19.26 9.58
N ALA A 151 -5.61 -20.58 9.67
CA ALA A 151 -4.60 -21.56 9.29
C ALA A 151 -4.33 -21.50 7.78
N GLU A 152 -5.39 -21.40 6.97
CA GLU A 152 -5.30 -21.30 5.52
C GLU A 152 -4.66 -19.98 5.07
N LEU A 153 -5.01 -18.85 5.68
CA LEU A 153 -4.33 -17.58 5.41
C LEU A 153 -2.84 -17.68 5.69
N THR A 154 -2.47 -18.28 6.83
CA THR A 154 -1.06 -18.46 7.22
C THR A 154 -0.32 -19.34 6.21
N GLU A 155 -0.92 -20.45 5.79
CA GLU A 155 -0.37 -21.35 4.76
C GLU A 155 -0.17 -20.62 3.42
N ARG A 156 -1.22 -19.95 2.91
CA ARG A 156 -1.18 -19.21 1.64
C ARG A 156 -0.18 -18.07 1.68
N TYR A 157 -0.09 -17.35 2.80
CA TYR A 157 0.92 -16.32 3.01
C TYR A 157 2.34 -16.89 2.87
N HIS A 158 2.65 -18.01 3.53
CA HIS A 158 3.96 -18.64 3.42
C HIS A 158 4.23 -19.16 2.00
N ARG A 159 3.22 -19.68 1.30
CA ARG A 159 3.35 -20.06 -0.11
C ARG A 159 3.69 -18.87 -1.00
N VAL A 160 3.03 -17.72 -0.84
CA VAL A 160 3.40 -16.49 -1.57
C VAL A 160 4.85 -16.11 -1.28
N MET A 161 5.23 -16.10 0.00
CA MET A 161 6.58 -15.69 0.41
C MET A 161 7.67 -16.67 -0.03
N ASN A 162 7.35 -17.93 -0.31
CA ASN A 162 8.31 -18.93 -0.78
C ASN A 162 8.25 -19.15 -2.31
N ASN A 163 7.35 -18.48 -3.01
CA ASN A 163 7.21 -18.64 -4.46
C ASN A 163 8.37 -17.95 -5.22
N GLU A 164 9.04 -18.70 -6.11
CA GLU A 164 10.22 -18.21 -6.84
C GLU A 164 9.91 -17.05 -7.80
N GLU A 165 8.75 -17.09 -8.47
CA GLU A 165 8.29 -16.01 -9.35
C GLU A 165 8.07 -14.73 -8.54
N PHE A 166 7.36 -14.84 -7.42
CA PHE A 166 7.12 -13.73 -6.50
C PHE A 166 8.43 -13.14 -5.97
N GLN A 167 9.36 -13.99 -5.52
CA GLN A 167 10.67 -13.56 -5.01
C GLN A 167 11.48 -12.76 -6.04
N ARG A 168 11.42 -13.14 -7.32
CA ARG A 168 12.03 -12.37 -8.41
C ARG A 168 11.36 -11.00 -8.57
N LEU A 169 10.03 -10.96 -8.56
CA LEU A 169 9.24 -9.74 -8.78
C LEU A 169 9.33 -8.72 -7.62
N ILE A 170 9.68 -9.15 -6.41
CA ILE A 170 9.87 -8.25 -5.26
C ILE A 170 11.33 -7.84 -5.01
N SER A 171 12.29 -8.38 -5.78
CA SER A 171 13.74 -8.11 -5.62
C SER A 171 14.28 -7.05 -6.58
N GLY A 172 13.56 -6.75 -7.68
CA GLY A 172 13.98 -5.78 -8.71
C GLY A 172 13.45 -4.35 -8.51
N SER A 173 13.48 -3.55 -9.58
CA SER A 173 12.87 -2.20 -9.58
C SER A 173 11.36 -2.30 -9.38
N THR A 174 10.90 -1.94 -8.18
CA THR A 174 9.52 -2.18 -7.72
C THR A 174 8.48 -1.24 -8.35
N THR A 175 8.92 -0.22 -9.08
CA THR A 175 8.05 0.77 -9.73
C THR A 175 7.83 0.51 -11.22
N ASP A 176 8.48 -0.50 -11.81
CA ASP A 176 8.14 -0.93 -13.17
C ASP A 176 6.70 -1.49 -13.20
N ALA A 177 5.93 -1.08 -14.22
CA ALA A 177 4.51 -1.40 -14.28
C ALA A 177 4.25 -2.89 -14.46
N LEU A 178 5.07 -3.59 -15.27
CA LEU A 178 4.93 -5.03 -15.48
C LEU A 178 5.30 -5.79 -14.21
N VAL A 179 6.39 -5.38 -13.55
CA VAL A 179 6.82 -5.99 -12.28
C VAL A 179 5.79 -5.77 -11.17
N LEU A 180 5.17 -4.58 -11.10
CA LEU A 180 4.12 -4.27 -10.13
C LEU A 180 2.86 -5.10 -10.34
N LYS A 181 2.37 -5.15 -11.57
CA LYS A 181 1.16 -5.92 -11.90
C LYS A 181 1.41 -7.40 -11.65
N GLY A 182 2.53 -7.93 -12.17
CA GLY A 182 2.91 -9.34 -12.00
C GLY A 182 2.98 -9.78 -10.54
N ARG A 183 3.60 -9.00 -9.62
CA ARG A 183 3.67 -9.43 -8.21
C ARG A 183 2.30 -9.47 -7.54
N ILE A 184 1.41 -8.52 -7.87
CA ILE A 184 0.06 -8.47 -7.32
C ILE A 184 -0.75 -9.65 -7.85
N ASP A 185 -0.63 -9.95 -9.15
CA ASP A 185 -1.35 -11.06 -9.78
C ASP A 185 -0.88 -12.42 -9.26
N VAL A 186 0.43 -12.61 -9.03
CA VAL A 186 0.97 -13.82 -8.37
C VAL A 186 0.44 -13.95 -6.95
N ALA A 187 0.45 -12.87 -6.17
CA ALA A 187 -0.07 -12.88 -4.80
C ALA A 187 -1.57 -13.23 -4.79
N LYS A 188 -2.39 -12.58 -5.62
CA LYS A 188 -3.83 -12.87 -5.77
C LYS A 188 -4.08 -14.33 -6.11
N ARG A 189 -3.43 -14.85 -7.16
CA ARG A 189 -3.58 -16.25 -7.60
C ARG A 189 -3.38 -17.25 -6.45
N ILE A 190 -2.31 -17.08 -5.66
CA ILE A 190 -2.01 -17.99 -4.54
C ILE A 190 -2.99 -17.75 -3.38
N MET A 191 -3.29 -16.48 -3.07
CA MET A 191 -4.19 -16.11 -1.98
C MET A 191 -5.65 -16.52 -2.23
N ASP A 192 -6.06 -16.67 -3.49
CA ASP A 192 -7.39 -17.17 -3.90
C ASP A 192 -7.45 -18.71 -3.95
N GLY A 193 -6.34 -19.41 -3.66
CA GLY A 193 -6.28 -20.86 -3.64
C GLY A 193 -5.96 -21.48 -5.00
N GLY A 194 -5.51 -20.68 -5.97
CA GLY A 194 -4.96 -21.17 -7.22
C GLY A 194 -3.80 -22.14 -6.96
N VAL A 195 -3.89 -23.32 -7.56
CA VAL A 195 -2.80 -24.30 -7.59
C VAL A 195 -1.84 -23.88 -8.71
N LEU A 196 -0.53 -23.90 -8.41
CA LEU A 196 0.55 -23.72 -9.39
C LEU A 196 0.89 -25.07 -10.03
#